data_AF-A0A3D3CQI1-F1
#
_entry.id   AF-A0A3D3CQI1-F1
#
_cell.length_a   1.000
_cell.length_b   1.000
_cell.length_c   1.000
_cell.angle_alpha   90.00
_cell.angle_beta   90.00
_cell.angle_gamma   90.00
#
_symmetry.space_group_name_H-M   'P 1'
#
loop_
_entity.id
_entity.type
_entity.pdbx_description
1 polymer ?
#
loop_
_entity_poly.entity_id
_entity_poly.type
_entity_poly.pdbx_seq_one_letter_code
_entity_poly.pdbx_strand_id
1 'polypeptide(L)'
;IKKSFEQMFISFDIYSRTSNPVHHETAAGFFRKLYDDHVFEEKETEQYYDETAKTFLADRYITGTCPVCSNPNAFGDQCERCGSSLSPDQLIHPRSTLSDAVPVKRKTRHWYFPLQHYEIFLKEWILNGHTEWKNNVYGQCKSWLDNGLQPRAMTRDSNWGIPVPLPHAEGKVLYVWFDAPIGYISATRELTPKWADYWQQPDTKLVHFIGKDNIVFHCIIFPAMLKAHGHYVLPDNVPANEFLNIEGEKVSTSRNWAVWVHEYLEDFPGCEDVLRYVLCANAPETKDNDFTWKDFQDRNNSELVSIFGNFVNRTFVLMHKLSKGKVPVWHEKIRDEADTELIRQIEHTKITVENLLETYKFRDALYTIMDLARKGNKYLQDKEPWKKAGKETTAAADQEKIDNCLYLCLQLTANLSILINPFLPATSRKMLYMMKVVERMLDWE
;
A
#
# COMPACT_ATOMS: atom_id res chain seq x y z
N ILE A 1 10.70 -9.19 7.36
CA ILE A 1 9.99 -8.14 6.57
C ILE A 1 10.63 -7.92 5.20
N LYS A 2 11.84 -7.33 5.07
CA LYS A 2 12.50 -7.12 3.76
C LYS A 2 12.49 -8.36 2.84
N LYS A 3 12.97 -9.50 3.36
CA LYS A 3 12.96 -10.78 2.63
C LYS A 3 11.57 -11.18 2.12
N SER A 4 10.53 -11.02 2.95
CA SER A 4 9.15 -11.33 2.58
C SER A 4 8.64 -10.43 1.45
N PHE A 5 9.01 -9.14 1.46
CA PHE A 5 8.68 -8.22 0.37
C PHE A 5 9.39 -8.58 -0.94
N GLU A 6 10.67 -8.92 -0.88
CA GLU A 6 11.45 -9.37 -2.05
C GLU A 6 10.86 -10.66 -2.65
N GLN A 7 10.53 -11.64 -1.81
CA GLN A 7 9.90 -12.89 -2.23
C GLN A 7 8.50 -12.66 -2.84
N MET A 8 7.75 -11.69 -2.33
CA MET A 8 6.46 -11.26 -2.90
C MET A 8 6.59 -10.33 -4.11
N PHE A 9 7.81 -10.16 -4.67
CA PHE A 9 8.10 -9.31 -5.81
C PHE A 9 7.66 -7.84 -5.61
N ILE A 10 7.80 -7.31 -4.39
CA ILE A 10 7.67 -5.87 -4.14
C ILE A 10 9.00 -5.20 -4.49
N SER A 11 9.03 -4.53 -5.63
CA SER A 11 10.22 -3.95 -6.24
C SER A 11 10.51 -2.55 -5.70
N PHE A 12 10.89 -2.44 -4.43
CA PHE A 12 11.35 -1.17 -3.88
C PHE A 12 12.72 -0.77 -4.45
N ASP A 13 12.87 0.46 -4.93
CA ASP A 13 14.19 1.04 -5.21
C ASP A 13 15.02 1.18 -3.93
N ILE A 14 14.35 1.51 -2.82
CA ILE A 14 14.94 1.49 -1.48
C ILE A 14 13.97 0.97 -0.42
N TYR A 15 14.48 0.08 0.43
CA TYR A 15 13.82 -0.36 1.67
C TYR A 15 14.71 -0.03 2.87
N SER A 16 14.50 1.15 3.47
CA SER A 16 15.32 1.70 4.56
C SER A 16 14.68 1.50 5.95
N ARG A 17 15.33 2.04 7.00
CA ARG A 17 14.90 2.02 8.40
C ARG A 17 15.09 3.38 9.04
N THR A 18 14.11 3.81 9.84
CA THR A 18 14.19 5.04 10.63
C THR A 18 15.21 4.97 11.77
N SER A 19 15.75 3.80 12.07
CA SER A 19 16.88 3.67 13.01
C SER A 19 18.24 4.03 12.39
N ASN A 20 18.31 4.37 11.10
CA ASN A 20 19.57 4.65 10.42
C ASN A 20 20.08 6.07 10.76
N PRO A 21 21.42 6.30 10.82
CA PRO A 21 21.99 7.61 11.15
C PRO A 21 21.50 8.76 10.28
N VAL A 22 21.35 8.53 8.96
CA VAL A 22 20.81 9.51 8.02
C VAL A 22 19.39 9.97 8.39
N HIS A 23 18.56 9.10 8.97
CA HIS A 23 17.23 9.47 9.44
C HIS A 23 17.32 10.35 10.68
N HIS A 24 18.18 9.98 11.63
CA HIS A 24 18.45 10.78 12.84
C HIS A 24 18.88 12.20 12.46
N GLU A 25 19.82 12.34 11.52
CA GLU A 25 20.26 13.63 11.00
C GLU A 25 19.13 14.40 10.30
N THR A 26 18.36 13.73 9.43
CA THR A 26 17.27 14.37 8.67
C THR A 26 16.18 14.89 9.60
N ALA A 27 15.69 14.06 10.52
CA ALA A 27 14.60 14.42 11.41
C ALA A 27 15.04 15.46 12.45
N ALA A 28 16.26 15.36 12.98
CA ALA A 28 16.83 16.38 13.86
C ALA A 28 16.98 17.71 13.12
N GLY A 29 17.49 17.70 11.87
CA GLY A 29 17.60 18.89 11.04
C GLY A 29 16.24 19.53 10.74
N PHE A 30 15.23 18.72 10.41
CA PHE A 30 13.86 19.19 10.16
C PHE A 30 13.26 19.83 11.42
N PHE A 31 13.37 19.17 12.58
CA PHE A 31 12.92 19.72 13.85
C PHE A 31 13.64 21.02 14.18
N ARG A 32 14.96 21.06 14.00
CA ARG A 32 15.76 22.23 14.31
C ARG A 32 15.37 23.43 13.45
N LYS A 33 15.13 23.21 12.14
CA LYS A 33 14.63 24.27 11.24
C LYS A 33 13.31 24.86 11.74
N LEU A 34 12.33 24.02 12.05
CA LEU A 34 11.04 24.50 12.57
C LEU A 34 11.17 25.22 13.92
N TYR A 35 12.09 24.78 14.76
CA TYR A 35 12.39 25.45 16.02
C TYR A 35 13.01 26.83 15.81
N ASP A 36 14.04 26.93 14.96
CA ASP A 36 14.74 28.18 14.64
C ASP A 36 13.82 29.18 13.91
N ASP A 37 12.78 28.70 13.22
CA ASP A 37 11.71 29.50 12.62
C ASP A 37 10.60 29.91 13.62
N HIS A 38 10.74 29.56 14.90
CA HIS A 38 9.76 29.83 15.95
C HIS A 38 8.37 29.22 15.69
N VAL A 39 8.29 28.06 15.02
CA VAL A 39 7.01 27.40 14.72
C VAL A 39 6.40 26.75 15.95
N PHE A 40 7.21 26.20 16.87
CA PHE A 40 6.70 25.41 17.98
C PHE A 40 6.21 26.26 19.17
N GLU A 41 5.11 25.81 19.79
CA GLU A 41 4.67 26.28 21.10
C GLU A 41 5.32 25.41 22.21
N GLU A 42 6.08 26.03 23.10
CA GLU A 42 6.60 25.34 24.29
C GLU A 42 5.55 25.31 25.40
N LYS A 43 5.27 24.12 25.94
CA LYS A 43 4.35 23.95 27.07
C LYS A 43 4.99 23.08 28.15
N GLU A 44 4.87 23.52 29.40
CA GLU A 44 5.21 22.72 30.58
C GLU A 44 3.94 22.12 31.16
N THR A 45 3.93 20.81 31.36
CA THR A 45 2.82 20.07 31.98
C THR A 45 3.34 19.20 33.11
N GLU A 46 2.46 18.82 34.05
CA GLU A 46 2.79 17.81 35.06
C GLU A 46 2.34 16.44 34.57
N GLN A 47 3.25 15.48 34.57
CA GLN A 47 2.98 14.08 34.20
C GLN A 47 3.49 13.14 35.29
N TYR A 48 2.87 11.96 35.37
CA TYR A 48 3.33 10.91 36.28
C TYR A 48 4.70 10.37 35.86
N TYR A 49 5.58 10.21 36.84
CA TYR A 49 6.94 9.73 36.69
C TYR A 49 7.20 8.59 37.67
N ASP A 50 7.82 7.53 37.15
CA ASP A 50 8.28 6.41 37.93
C ASP A 50 9.75 6.63 38.34
N GLU A 51 9.98 6.85 39.64
CA GLU A 51 11.32 7.08 40.17
C GLU A 51 12.21 5.83 40.14
N THR A 52 11.61 4.65 40.12
CA THR A 52 12.32 3.36 40.09
C THR A 52 12.73 3.03 38.65
N ALA A 53 11.79 3.10 37.71
CA ALA A 53 12.05 2.88 36.29
C ALA A 53 12.73 4.09 35.60
N LYS A 54 12.79 5.24 36.28
CA LYS A 54 13.37 6.50 35.82
C LYS A 54 12.81 6.97 34.47
N THR A 55 11.48 6.94 34.35
CA THR A 55 10.78 7.35 33.13
C THR A 55 9.44 8.00 33.46
N PHE A 56 9.00 8.91 32.59
CA PHE A 56 7.61 9.36 32.58
C PHE A 56 6.70 8.22 32.11
N LEU A 57 5.48 8.19 32.64
CA LEU A 57 4.49 7.15 32.37
C LEU A 57 3.42 7.69 31.43
N ALA A 58 3.24 7.02 30.29
CA ALA A 58 2.02 7.17 29.49
C ALA A 58 0.84 6.56 30.25
N ASP A 59 -0.39 7.01 29.96
CA ASP A 59 -1.61 6.61 30.67
C ASP A 59 -1.79 5.09 30.78
N ARG A 60 -1.47 4.35 29.71
CA ARG A 60 -1.50 2.87 29.67
C ARG A 60 -0.54 2.18 30.63
N TYR A 61 0.51 2.90 31.06
CA TYR A 61 1.49 2.39 32.02
C TYR A 61 1.15 2.75 33.46
N ILE A 62 0.02 3.41 33.68
CA ILE A 62 -0.50 3.78 35.00
C ILE A 62 -1.72 2.91 35.26
N THR A 63 -1.70 2.17 36.36
CA THR A 63 -2.87 1.43 36.83
C THR A 63 -3.27 1.92 38.21
N GLY A 64 -4.52 1.70 38.59
CA GLY A 64 -5.01 2.06 39.91
C GLY A 64 -6.45 1.64 40.11
N THR A 65 -7.01 2.04 41.24
CA THR A 65 -8.40 1.74 41.57
C THR A 65 -9.34 2.71 40.86
N CYS A 66 -10.28 2.16 40.08
CA CYS A 66 -11.29 2.93 39.36
C CYS A 66 -12.18 3.72 40.33
N PRO A 67 -12.34 5.05 40.14
CA PRO A 67 -13.18 5.86 41.01
C PRO A 67 -14.69 5.58 40.84
N VAL A 68 -15.09 4.92 39.76
CA VAL A 68 -16.51 4.67 39.42
C VAL A 68 -17.01 3.33 39.95
N CYS A 69 -16.24 2.25 39.77
CA CYS A 69 -16.69 0.88 40.11
C CYS A 69 -15.75 0.13 41.06
N SER A 70 -14.73 0.81 41.59
CA SER A 70 -13.74 0.26 42.53
C SER A 70 -12.96 -0.95 41.98
N ASN A 71 -12.85 -1.10 40.66
CA ASN A 71 -11.94 -2.07 40.05
C ASN A 71 -10.49 -1.70 40.43
N PRO A 72 -9.73 -2.55 41.14
CA PRO A 72 -8.38 -2.19 41.62
C PRO A 72 -7.33 -2.07 40.50
N ASN A 73 -7.63 -2.57 39.29
CA ASN A 73 -6.70 -2.65 38.16
C ASN A 73 -7.23 -1.89 36.93
N ALA A 74 -7.76 -0.69 37.10
CA ALA A 74 -8.11 0.17 35.97
C ALA A 74 -6.86 0.85 35.41
N PHE A 75 -6.81 1.02 34.08
CA PHE A 75 -5.75 1.78 33.42
C PHE A 75 -6.04 3.28 33.49
N GLY A 76 -5.00 4.10 33.29
CA GLY A 76 -5.09 5.56 33.37
C GLY A 76 -6.04 6.19 32.36
N ASP A 77 -6.29 5.52 31.23
CA ASP A 77 -7.15 5.98 30.14
C ASP A 77 -8.53 5.30 30.15
N GLN A 78 -8.65 4.08 30.69
CA GLN A 78 -9.90 3.32 30.70
C GLN A 78 -9.99 2.27 31.83
N CYS A 79 -11.20 2.11 32.39
CA CYS A 79 -11.52 0.97 33.23
C CYS A 79 -12.15 -0.17 32.42
N GLU A 80 -11.49 -1.32 32.33
CA GLU A 80 -12.02 -2.48 31.59
C GLU A 80 -13.27 -3.11 32.23
N ARG A 81 -13.51 -2.89 33.54
CA ARG A 81 -14.67 -3.47 34.23
C ARG A 81 -15.97 -2.73 33.95
N CYS A 82 -15.95 -1.39 33.98
CA CYS A 82 -17.15 -0.57 33.82
C CYS A 82 -17.18 0.24 32.51
N GLY A 83 -16.09 0.18 31.72
CA GLY A 83 -15.97 0.86 30.43
C GLY A 83 -15.74 2.37 30.50
N SER A 84 -15.68 2.96 31.70
CA SER A 84 -15.47 4.41 31.87
C SER A 84 -14.11 4.83 31.32
N SER A 85 -14.10 5.92 30.53
CA SER A 85 -12.88 6.63 30.16
C SER A 85 -12.38 7.42 31.37
N LEU A 86 -11.11 7.27 31.67
CA LEU A 86 -10.45 7.85 32.83
C LEU A 86 -9.32 8.79 32.38
N SER A 87 -8.91 9.65 33.31
CA SER A 87 -7.58 10.26 33.29
C SER A 87 -6.75 9.63 34.40
N PRO A 88 -5.42 9.49 34.25
CA PRO A 88 -4.56 8.97 35.31
C PRO A 88 -4.72 9.71 36.65
N ASP A 89 -5.04 11.01 36.59
CA ASP A 89 -5.30 11.86 37.76
C ASP A 89 -6.56 11.47 38.56
N GLN A 90 -7.46 10.70 37.94
CA GLN A 90 -8.69 10.23 38.57
C GLN A 90 -8.52 8.87 39.25
N LEU A 91 -7.41 8.16 39.01
CA LEU A 91 -7.16 6.86 39.62
C LEU A 91 -6.88 7.01 41.11
N ILE A 92 -7.54 6.17 41.90
CA ILE A 92 -7.26 6.05 43.33
C ILE A 92 -6.06 5.10 43.49
N HIS A 93 -5.03 5.52 44.23
CA HIS A 93 -3.77 4.77 44.40
C HIS A 93 -3.12 4.38 43.07
N PRO A 94 -2.70 5.35 42.24
CA PRO A 94 -2.01 5.05 41.00
C PRO A 94 -0.70 4.31 41.27
N ARG A 95 -0.36 3.38 40.39
CA ARG A 95 0.85 2.57 40.38
C ARG A 95 1.41 2.46 38.97
N SER A 96 2.73 2.37 38.88
CA SER A 96 3.42 2.06 37.63
C SER A 96 3.26 0.59 37.28
N THR A 97 2.81 0.30 36.06
CA THR A 97 2.85 -1.08 35.51
C THR A 97 4.28 -1.57 35.25
N LEU A 98 5.27 -0.68 35.20
CA LEU A 98 6.66 -1.01 34.92
C LEU A 98 7.42 -1.48 36.17
N SER A 99 7.11 -0.91 37.34
CA SER A 99 7.87 -1.16 38.58
C SER A 99 7.02 -1.36 39.83
N ASP A 100 5.69 -1.29 39.72
CA ASP A 100 4.72 -1.27 40.83
C ASP A 100 4.88 -0.09 41.82
N ALA A 101 5.77 0.86 41.55
CA ALA A 101 5.98 2.03 42.39
C ALA A 101 4.81 3.02 42.31
N VAL A 102 4.60 3.79 43.38
CA VAL A 102 3.66 4.92 43.37
C VAL A 102 4.29 6.04 42.54
N PRO A 103 3.70 6.44 41.40
CA PRO A 103 4.29 7.44 40.56
C PRO A 103 4.10 8.84 41.16
N VAL A 104 5.07 9.72 40.92
CA VAL A 104 5.06 11.12 41.38
C VAL A 104 4.82 12.04 40.21
N LYS A 105 4.16 13.18 40.42
CA LYS A 105 4.04 14.20 39.38
C LYS A 105 5.36 14.95 39.23
N ARG A 106 5.85 15.04 38.00
CA ARG A 106 7.00 15.89 37.64
C ARG A 106 6.61 16.78 36.48
N LYS A 107 7.15 17.99 36.51
CA LYS A 107 7.05 18.92 35.38
C LYS A 107 7.88 18.39 34.21
N THR A 108 7.29 18.43 33.02
CA THR A 108 7.95 18.09 31.77
C THR A 108 7.59 19.13 30.72
N ARG A 109 8.55 19.47 29.88
CA ARG A 109 8.39 20.42 28.79
C ARG A 109 8.31 19.70 27.45
N HIS A 110 7.40 20.12 26.61
CA HIS A 110 7.26 19.63 25.24
C HIS A 110 7.07 20.77 24.24
N TRP A 111 7.55 20.51 23.01
CA TRP A 111 7.34 21.37 21.85
C TRP A 111 6.12 20.87 21.07
N TYR A 112 5.13 21.74 20.92
CA TYR A 112 3.88 21.48 20.22
C TYR A 112 3.88 22.17 18.87
N PHE A 113 3.53 21.43 17.82
CA PHE A 113 3.26 22.01 16.51
C PHE A 113 1.84 22.59 16.51
N PRO A 114 1.67 23.90 16.23
CA PRO A 114 0.38 24.57 16.28
C PRO A 114 -0.45 24.27 15.02
N LEU A 115 -0.94 23.04 14.92
CA LEU A 115 -1.63 22.53 13.74
C LEU A 115 -2.85 23.38 13.33
N GLN A 116 -3.51 24.00 14.30
CA GLN A 116 -4.64 24.91 14.10
C GLN A 116 -4.31 26.11 13.19
N HIS A 117 -3.05 26.57 13.15
CA HIS A 117 -2.65 27.68 12.28
C HIS A 117 -2.64 27.32 10.78
N TYR A 118 -2.69 26.02 10.44
CA TYR A 118 -2.62 25.54 9.07
C TYR A 118 -4.00 25.14 8.51
N GLU A 119 -5.08 25.26 9.29
CA GLU A 119 -6.41 24.83 8.88
C GLU A 119 -6.92 25.46 7.58
N ILE A 120 -6.73 26.78 7.40
CA ILE A 120 -7.19 27.49 6.20
C ILE A 120 -6.50 26.92 4.97
N PHE A 121 -5.17 26.76 5.06
CA PHE A 121 -4.37 26.17 3.99
C PHE A 121 -4.81 24.72 3.70
N LEU A 122 -5.00 23.89 4.73
CA LEU A 122 -5.39 22.50 4.56
C LEU A 122 -6.80 22.36 3.97
N LYS A 123 -7.75 23.21 4.36
CA LYS A 123 -9.10 23.24 3.78
C LYS A 123 -9.04 23.56 2.30
N GLU A 124 -8.28 24.59 1.91
CA GLU A 124 -8.14 24.95 0.50
C GLU A 124 -7.44 23.84 -0.29
N TRP A 125 -6.28 23.39 0.20
CA TRP A 125 -5.46 22.40 -0.49
C TRP A 125 -6.17 21.05 -0.65
N ILE A 126 -6.82 20.54 0.40
CA ILE A 126 -7.47 19.22 0.37
C ILE A 126 -8.87 19.29 -0.23
N LEU A 127 -9.73 20.18 0.27
CA LEU A 127 -11.16 20.13 -0.06
C LEU A 127 -11.48 20.74 -1.43
N ASN A 128 -10.69 21.74 -1.85
CA ASN A 128 -10.87 22.41 -3.13
C ASN A 128 -9.81 21.99 -4.15
N GLY A 129 -8.57 21.75 -3.70
CA GLY A 129 -7.44 21.41 -4.57
C GLY A 129 -7.39 19.94 -5.02
N HIS A 130 -7.98 19.01 -4.26
CA HIS A 130 -7.85 17.57 -4.47
C HIS A 130 -9.20 16.84 -4.57
N THR A 131 -10.02 17.25 -5.53
CA THR A 131 -11.35 16.65 -5.77
C THR A 131 -11.30 15.22 -6.32
N GLU A 132 -10.14 14.81 -6.84
CA GLU A 132 -9.86 13.48 -7.39
C GLU A 132 -9.45 12.46 -6.32
N TRP A 133 -9.17 12.88 -5.08
CA TRP A 133 -8.84 11.97 -3.99
C TRP A 133 -10.02 11.06 -3.65
N LYS A 134 -9.72 9.86 -3.13
CA LYS A 134 -10.75 8.90 -2.75
C LYS A 134 -11.71 9.49 -1.70
N ASN A 135 -12.99 9.13 -1.81
CA ASN A 135 -14.06 9.64 -0.94
C ASN A 135 -13.80 9.42 0.56
N ASN A 136 -13.17 8.30 0.94
CA ASN A 136 -12.82 8.02 2.34
C ASN A 136 -11.74 8.99 2.86
N VAL A 137 -10.72 9.28 2.05
CA VAL A 137 -9.66 10.26 2.34
C VAL A 137 -10.28 11.64 2.53
N TYR A 138 -11.07 12.10 1.55
CA TYR A 138 -11.76 13.38 1.61
C TYR A 138 -12.66 13.48 2.84
N GLY A 139 -13.52 12.47 3.07
CA GLY A 139 -14.47 12.45 4.17
C GLY A 139 -13.80 12.51 5.54
N GLN A 140 -12.73 11.74 5.74
CA GLN A 140 -11.99 11.74 7.00
C GLN A 140 -11.25 13.06 7.22
N CYS A 141 -10.60 13.62 6.19
CA CYS A 141 -9.95 14.92 6.29
C CYS A 141 -10.95 16.03 6.62
N LYS A 142 -12.09 16.07 5.91
CA LYS A 142 -13.16 17.03 6.15
C LYS A 142 -13.67 16.95 7.59
N SER A 143 -13.93 15.74 8.10
CA SER A 143 -14.39 15.55 9.48
C SER A 143 -13.40 16.12 10.50
N TRP A 144 -12.10 15.90 10.31
CA TRP A 144 -11.06 16.46 11.20
C TRP A 144 -10.98 17.98 11.11
N LEU A 145 -11.08 18.54 9.91
CA LEU A 145 -11.02 19.99 9.68
C LEU A 145 -12.26 20.74 10.15
N ASP A 146 -13.43 20.10 10.14
CA ASP A 146 -14.69 20.66 10.65
C ASP A 146 -14.72 20.68 12.18
N ASN A 147 -14.10 19.68 12.83
CA ASN A 147 -14.00 19.58 14.29
C ASN A 147 -13.00 20.58 14.90
N GLY A 148 -12.13 21.17 14.09
CA GLY A 148 -11.03 22.03 14.53
C GLY A 148 -9.80 21.22 14.94
N LEU A 149 -8.65 21.60 14.41
CA LEU A 149 -7.34 21.06 14.72
C LEU A 149 -6.81 21.68 16.01
N GLN A 150 -5.97 20.94 16.72
CA GLN A 150 -5.37 21.35 17.99
C GLN A 150 -3.85 21.18 17.94
N PRO A 151 -3.08 21.94 18.76
CA PRO A 151 -1.64 21.76 18.85
C PRO A 151 -1.27 20.31 19.19
N ARG A 152 -0.26 19.76 18.53
CA ARG A 152 0.20 18.38 18.76
C ARG A 152 1.64 18.36 19.26
N ALA A 153 1.89 17.65 20.35
CA ALA A 153 3.25 17.48 20.88
C ALA A 153 4.13 16.66 19.92
N MET A 154 5.25 17.25 19.49
CA MET A 154 6.23 16.64 18.57
C MET A 154 7.42 16.03 19.29
N THR A 155 7.37 15.97 20.61
CA THR A 155 8.41 15.36 21.46
C THR A 155 7.77 14.44 22.49
N ARG A 156 8.55 13.49 23.02
CA ARG A 156 8.14 12.57 24.09
C ARG A 156 9.28 12.36 25.07
N ASP A 157 8.93 12.07 26.30
CA ASP A 157 9.87 11.57 27.30
C ASP A 157 10.09 10.07 27.06
N SER A 158 11.28 9.73 26.58
CA SER A 158 11.66 8.34 26.27
C SER A 158 13.17 8.26 26.08
N ASN A 159 13.74 7.10 26.44
CA ASN A 159 15.14 6.80 26.17
C ASN A 159 15.35 6.13 24.80
N TRP A 160 14.27 5.85 24.07
CA TRP A 160 14.30 5.25 22.74
C TRP A 160 13.63 6.15 21.71
N GLY A 161 14.41 6.62 20.74
CA GLY A 161 14.00 7.52 19.67
C GLY A 161 15.13 8.46 19.26
N ILE A 162 14.83 9.42 18.38
CA ILE A 162 15.79 10.43 17.94
C ILE A 162 15.86 11.54 19.00
N PRO A 163 17.02 11.83 19.61
CA PRO A 163 17.12 12.89 20.61
C PRO A 163 16.65 14.25 20.09
N VAL A 164 15.94 15.02 20.91
CA VAL A 164 15.55 16.39 20.56
C VAL A 164 16.82 17.26 20.44
N PRO A 165 17.08 17.93 19.30
CA PRO A 165 18.34 18.64 19.04
C PRO A 165 18.37 20.04 19.66
N LEU A 166 17.99 20.15 20.94
CA LEU A 166 17.91 21.40 21.70
C LEU A 166 18.64 21.27 23.05
N PRO A 167 19.22 22.36 23.57
CA PRO A 167 19.71 22.40 24.95
C PRO A 167 18.57 22.16 25.95
N HIS A 168 18.88 21.53 27.09
CA HIS A 168 17.90 21.30 28.17
C HIS A 168 16.70 20.44 27.74
N ALA A 169 16.94 19.51 26.80
CA ALA A 169 15.98 18.53 26.31
C ALA A 169 16.47 17.09 26.60
N GLU A 170 17.33 16.91 27.60
CA GLU A 170 17.86 15.60 27.98
C GLU A 170 16.72 14.64 28.36
N GLY A 171 16.81 13.38 27.90
CA GLY A 171 15.77 12.37 28.10
C GLY A 171 14.53 12.54 27.21
N LYS A 172 14.57 13.48 26.25
CA LYS A 172 13.49 13.70 25.28
C LYS A 172 13.89 13.23 23.89
N VAL A 173 12.92 12.64 23.21
CA VAL A 173 13.04 12.23 21.80
C VAL A 173 11.96 12.89 20.96
N LEU A 174 12.21 12.97 19.66
CA LEU A 174 11.18 13.30 18.67
C LEU A 174 10.07 12.24 18.76
N TYR A 175 8.83 12.71 18.75
CA TYR A 175 7.70 11.80 18.77
C TYR A 175 7.62 11.02 17.47
N VAL A 176 7.28 9.72 17.53
CA VAL A 176 7.23 8.85 16.34
C VAL A 176 6.35 9.39 15.21
N TRP A 177 5.26 10.10 15.55
CA TRP A 177 4.38 10.70 14.54
C TRP A 177 4.91 12.00 13.93
N PHE A 178 6.04 12.52 14.44
CA PHE A 178 6.80 13.61 13.83
C PHE A 178 7.87 13.07 12.87
N ASP A 179 8.72 12.13 13.33
CA ASP A 179 9.88 11.68 12.54
C ASP A 179 9.53 10.60 11.51
N ALA A 180 8.61 9.68 11.79
CA ALA A 180 8.29 8.58 10.88
C ALA A 180 8.02 9.00 9.42
N PRO A 181 7.20 10.03 9.11
CA PRO A 181 7.01 10.45 7.72
C PRO A 181 8.24 11.16 7.13
N ILE A 182 9.13 11.74 7.94
CA ILE A 182 10.44 12.23 7.49
C ILE A 182 11.36 11.06 7.06
N GLY A 183 11.02 9.84 7.49
CA GLY A 183 11.64 8.60 7.04
C GLY A 183 11.60 8.41 5.52
N TYR A 184 10.55 8.88 4.85
CA TYR A 184 10.47 8.82 3.39
C TYR A 184 11.55 9.68 2.72
N ILE A 185 11.77 10.90 3.21
CA ILE A 185 12.84 11.80 2.75
C ILE A 185 14.21 11.17 3.03
N SER A 186 14.37 10.59 4.22
CA SER A 186 15.62 9.98 4.65
C SER A 186 15.99 8.76 3.78
N ALA A 187 15.00 7.93 3.43
CA ALA A 187 15.19 6.82 2.52
C ALA A 187 15.63 7.32 1.12
N THR A 188 15.02 8.37 0.58
CA THR A 188 15.47 8.92 -0.71
C THR A 188 16.89 9.49 -0.63
N ARG A 189 17.28 10.12 0.50
CA ARG A 189 18.67 10.57 0.75
C ARG A 189 19.67 9.41 0.72
N GLU A 190 19.30 8.23 1.20
CA GLU A 190 20.14 7.02 1.13
C GLU A 190 20.21 6.45 -0.29
N LEU A 191 19.12 6.57 -1.06
CA LEU A 191 19.05 6.04 -2.42
C LEU A 191 19.90 6.85 -3.40
N THR A 192 19.87 8.18 -3.31
CA THR A 192 20.48 9.04 -4.34
C THR A 192 20.93 10.41 -3.79
N PRO A 193 22.08 10.95 -4.28
CA PRO A 193 22.48 12.32 -3.95
C PRO A 193 21.51 13.37 -4.51
N LYS A 194 20.71 13.02 -5.52
CA LYS A 194 19.68 13.88 -6.12
C LYS A 194 18.33 13.83 -5.37
N TRP A 195 18.33 13.43 -4.11
CA TRP A 195 17.09 13.25 -3.33
C TRP A 195 16.18 14.48 -3.32
N ALA A 196 16.77 15.69 -3.35
CA ALA A 196 16.02 16.93 -3.35
C ALA A 196 15.17 17.09 -4.62
N ASP A 197 15.59 16.53 -5.75
CA ASP A 197 14.83 16.56 -7.00
C ASP A 197 13.45 15.89 -6.84
N TYR A 198 13.34 14.90 -5.95
CA TYR A 198 12.11 14.15 -5.69
C TYR A 198 11.25 14.72 -4.55
N TRP A 199 11.76 15.70 -3.81
CA TRP A 199 11.10 16.19 -2.59
C TRP A 199 10.92 17.70 -2.57
N GLN A 200 11.58 18.43 -3.46
CA GLN A 200 11.61 19.90 -3.46
C GLN A 200 11.31 20.51 -4.83
N GLN A 201 11.21 19.71 -5.90
CA GLN A 201 10.90 20.22 -7.24
C GLN A 201 9.40 20.16 -7.54
N PRO A 202 8.81 21.25 -8.06
CA PRO A 202 7.36 21.38 -8.22
C PRO A 202 6.75 20.44 -9.27
N ASP A 203 7.55 19.83 -10.14
CA ASP A 203 7.14 18.83 -11.14
C ASP A 203 7.10 17.40 -10.57
N THR A 204 7.43 17.22 -9.29
CA THR A 204 7.32 15.92 -8.61
C THR A 204 5.87 15.54 -8.34
N LYS A 205 5.45 14.38 -8.86
CA LYS A 205 4.20 13.70 -8.47
C LYS A 205 4.45 12.80 -7.25
N LEU A 206 4.26 13.32 -6.04
CA LEU A 206 4.48 12.57 -4.81
C LEU A 206 3.21 11.78 -4.42
N VAL A 207 3.29 10.44 -4.39
CA VAL A 207 2.15 9.57 -4.07
C VAL A 207 2.38 8.78 -2.79
N HIS A 208 1.37 8.71 -1.91
CA HIS A 208 1.45 7.99 -0.64
C HIS A 208 0.40 6.87 -0.55
N PHE A 209 0.81 5.63 -0.79
CA PHE A 209 -0.04 4.45 -0.58
C PHE A 209 -0.08 4.07 0.90
N ILE A 210 -1.27 4.11 1.51
CA ILE A 210 -1.44 3.89 2.95
C ILE A 210 -2.74 3.13 3.28
N GLY A 211 -2.87 2.67 4.52
CA GLY A 211 -4.16 2.24 5.10
C GLY A 211 -4.91 3.42 5.71
N LYS A 212 -6.24 3.33 5.84
CA LYS A 212 -7.11 4.43 6.27
C LYS A 212 -6.73 5.09 7.61
N ASP A 213 -6.17 4.34 8.56
CA ASP A 213 -5.75 4.89 9.86
C ASP A 213 -4.63 5.93 9.74
N ASN A 214 -3.90 5.94 8.62
CA ASN A 214 -2.81 6.87 8.37
C ASN A 214 -3.24 8.15 7.61
N ILE A 215 -4.51 8.24 7.18
CA ILE A 215 -5.00 9.37 6.37
C ILE A 215 -4.71 10.71 7.05
N VAL A 216 -5.08 10.86 8.32
CA VAL A 216 -4.88 12.11 9.08
C VAL A 216 -3.40 12.50 9.14
N PHE A 217 -2.52 11.51 9.29
CA PHE A 217 -1.09 11.79 9.38
C PHE A 217 -0.53 12.26 8.04
N HIS A 218 -0.91 11.61 6.94
CA HIS A 218 -0.37 11.89 5.60
C HIS A 218 -1.08 13.03 4.85
N CYS A 219 -2.30 13.38 5.23
CA CYS A 219 -3.08 14.43 4.58
C CYS A 219 -3.14 15.73 5.40
N ILE A 220 -2.96 15.66 6.73
CA ILE A 220 -3.10 16.85 7.60
C ILE A 220 -1.77 17.17 8.27
N ILE A 221 -1.24 16.26 9.08
CA ILE A 221 -0.12 16.55 9.97
C ILE A 221 1.18 16.74 9.18
N PHE A 222 1.54 15.76 8.36
CA PHE A 222 2.78 15.82 7.58
C PHE A 222 2.75 16.93 6.53
N PRO A 223 1.67 17.14 5.74
CA PRO A 223 1.59 18.29 4.84
C PRO A 223 1.68 19.64 5.56
N ALA A 224 1.09 19.79 6.75
CA ALA A 224 1.27 21.00 7.54
C ALA A 224 2.74 21.19 7.98
N MET A 225 3.43 20.11 8.37
CA MET A 225 4.86 20.15 8.69
C MET A 225 5.71 20.53 7.47
N LEU A 226 5.43 19.96 6.30
CA LEU A 226 6.12 20.28 5.04
C LEU A 226 5.88 21.74 4.64
N LYS A 227 4.63 22.21 4.78
CA LYS A 227 4.26 23.61 4.55
C LYS A 227 4.97 24.56 5.52
N ALA A 228 5.06 24.19 6.80
CA ALA A 228 5.78 24.95 7.82
C ALA A 228 7.28 25.05 7.51
N HIS A 229 7.88 23.96 7.04
CA HIS A 229 9.29 23.94 6.66
C HIS A 229 9.55 24.75 5.37
N GLY A 230 8.60 24.75 4.42
CA GLY A 230 8.58 25.65 3.26
C GLY A 230 9.46 25.25 2.06
N HIS A 231 10.20 24.14 2.13
CA HIS A 231 11.07 23.68 1.03
C HIS A 231 10.56 22.42 0.32
N TYR A 232 9.57 21.73 0.88
CA TYR A 232 9.15 20.42 0.40
C TYR A 232 7.85 20.52 -0.40
N VAL A 233 7.75 19.68 -1.43
CA VAL A 233 6.48 19.46 -2.14
C VAL A 233 5.49 18.73 -1.25
N LEU A 234 4.21 18.89 -1.57
CA LEU A 234 3.12 18.20 -0.90
C LEU A 234 2.74 16.94 -1.70
N PRO A 235 2.08 15.95 -1.06
CA PRO A 235 1.56 14.79 -1.78
C PRO A 235 0.59 15.22 -2.89
N ASP A 236 0.82 14.76 -4.12
CA ASP A 236 -0.13 14.89 -5.22
C ASP A 236 -1.37 14.02 -4.97
N ASN A 237 -1.15 12.81 -4.45
CA ASN A 237 -2.23 11.91 -4.09
C ASN A 237 -1.89 11.02 -2.88
N VAL A 238 -2.92 10.63 -2.14
CA VAL A 238 -2.81 9.73 -0.98
C VAL A 238 -3.80 8.56 -1.13
N PRO A 239 -3.54 7.57 -2.00
CA PRO A 239 -4.41 6.41 -2.13
C PRO A 239 -4.46 5.61 -0.82
N ALA A 240 -5.59 5.71 -0.12
CA ALA A 240 -5.82 5.00 1.13
C ALA A 240 -6.83 3.87 0.95
N ASN A 241 -6.45 2.66 1.40
CA ASN A 241 -7.33 1.50 1.39
C ASN A 241 -7.96 1.26 2.76
N GLU A 242 -9.16 0.68 2.74
CA GLU A 242 -9.92 0.24 3.89
C GLU A 242 -9.32 -1.06 4.48
N PHE A 243 -9.95 -1.64 5.52
CA PHE A 243 -9.38 -2.84 6.14
C PHE A 243 -9.65 -4.10 5.33
N LEU A 244 -8.69 -5.03 5.38
CA LEU A 244 -8.87 -6.40 4.95
C LEU A 244 -9.03 -7.28 6.19
N ASN A 245 -10.20 -7.89 6.34
CA ASN A 245 -10.50 -8.89 7.36
C ASN A 245 -10.10 -10.29 6.87
N ILE A 246 -10.08 -11.26 7.78
CA ILE A 246 -9.78 -12.67 7.48
C ILE A 246 -10.88 -13.53 8.07
N GLU A 247 -11.57 -14.27 7.20
CA GLU A 247 -12.66 -15.20 7.54
C GLU A 247 -13.74 -14.53 8.43
N GLY A 248 -14.12 -13.30 8.08
CA GLY A 248 -15.13 -12.52 8.78
C GLY A 248 -14.65 -11.81 10.06
N GLU A 249 -13.38 -11.98 10.44
CA GLU A 249 -12.82 -11.40 11.66
C GLU A 249 -11.69 -10.40 11.36
N LYS A 250 -11.56 -9.39 12.25
CA LYS A 250 -10.43 -8.46 12.18
C LYS A 250 -9.12 -9.18 12.49
N VAL A 251 -8.08 -8.85 11.71
CA VAL A 251 -6.71 -9.31 11.96
C VAL A 251 -6.29 -9.00 13.40
N SER A 252 -5.74 -9.98 14.10
CA SER A 252 -5.31 -9.84 15.50
C SER A 252 -4.03 -10.60 15.77
N THR A 253 -2.97 -9.88 16.08
CA THR A 253 -1.68 -10.48 16.45
C THR A 253 -1.74 -11.16 17.82
N SER A 254 -2.46 -10.59 18.78
CA SER A 254 -2.62 -11.16 20.13
C SER A 254 -3.44 -12.44 20.16
N ARG A 255 -4.43 -12.58 19.28
CA ARG A 255 -5.18 -13.83 19.09
C ARG A 255 -4.55 -14.80 18.09
N ASN A 256 -3.39 -14.44 17.53
CA ASN A 256 -2.74 -15.15 16.43
C ASN A 256 -3.70 -15.42 15.25
N TRP A 257 -4.50 -14.42 14.89
CA TRP A 257 -5.47 -14.45 13.80
C TRP A 257 -5.00 -13.55 12.66
N ALA A 258 -4.09 -14.09 11.85
CA ALA A 258 -3.52 -13.42 10.69
C ALA A 258 -3.02 -14.46 9.68
N VAL A 259 -2.93 -14.07 8.40
CA VAL A 259 -2.13 -14.80 7.41
C VAL A 259 -0.80 -14.07 7.29
N TRP A 260 0.26 -14.66 7.85
CA TRP A 260 1.59 -14.09 7.81
C TRP A 260 2.28 -14.42 6.49
N VAL A 261 2.73 -13.39 5.76
CA VAL A 261 3.34 -13.58 4.42
C VAL A 261 4.51 -14.57 4.44
N HIS A 262 5.36 -14.53 5.46
CA HIS A 262 6.51 -15.44 5.54
C HIS A 262 6.10 -16.91 5.74
N GLU A 263 5.05 -17.16 6.53
CA GLU A 263 4.49 -18.50 6.71
C GLU A 263 3.78 -18.96 5.44
N TYR A 264 3.00 -18.08 4.81
CA TYR A 264 2.35 -18.38 3.53
C TYR A 264 3.37 -18.82 2.47
N LEU A 265 4.51 -18.13 2.38
CA LEU A 265 5.58 -18.47 1.42
C LEU A 265 6.24 -19.82 1.70
N GLU A 266 6.22 -20.29 2.95
CA GLU A 266 6.72 -21.61 3.33
C GLU A 266 5.69 -22.71 3.02
N ASP A 267 4.42 -22.44 3.29
CA ASP A 267 3.31 -23.38 3.06
C ASP A 267 2.93 -23.53 1.58
N PHE A 268 3.07 -22.46 0.79
CA PHE A 268 2.68 -22.40 -0.63
C PHE A 268 3.82 -21.93 -1.54
N PRO A 269 4.91 -22.71 -1.66
CA PRO A 269 6.06 -22.33 -2.48
C PRO A 269 5.68 -22.19 -3.96
N GLY A 270 6.03 -21.06 -4.58
CA GLY A 270 5.71 -20.77 -5.98
C GLY A 270 4.29 -20.24 -6.22
N CYS A 271 3.54 -19.92 -5.17
CA CYS A 271 2.19 -19.36 -5.24
C CYS A 271 2.15 -17.85 -4.92
N GLU A 272 3.28 -17.14 -4.99
CA GLU A 272 3.37 -15.71 -4.66
C GLU A 272 2.42 -14.88 -5.52
N ASP A 273 2.38 -15.16 -6.82
CA ASP A 273 1.47 -14.52 -7.77
C ASP A 273 -0.01 -14.86 -7.49
N VAL A 274 -0.31 -16.04 -6.95
CA VAL A 274 -1.69 -16.39 -6.58
C VAL A 274 -2.15 -15.50 -5.42
N LEU A 275 -1.32 -15.32 -4.39
CA LEU A 275 -1.64 -14.41 -3.30
C LEU A 275 -1.75 -12.96 -3.78
N ARG A 276 -0.82 -12.49 -4.64
CA ARG A 276 -0.90 -11.15 -5.24
C ARG A 276 -2.21 -10.95 -6.02
N TYR A 277 -2.61 -11.93 -6.82
CA TYR A 277 -3.87 -11.91 -7.56
C TYR A 277 -5.06 -11.73 -6.61
N VAL A 278 -5.17 -12.60 -5.61
CA VAL A 278 -6.32 -12.63 -4.69
C VAL A 278 -6.38 -11.36 -3.85
N LEU A 279 -5.25 -10.89 -3.32
CA LEU A 279 -5.21 -9.64 -2.55
C LEU A 279 -5.56 -8.42 -3.39
N CYS A 280 -5.17 -8.38 -4.66
CA CYS A 280 -5.54 -7.29 -5.57
C CYS A 280 -7.01 -7.37 -5.99
N ALA A 281 -7.52 -8.56 -6.32
CA ALA A 281 -8.93 -8.79 -6.64
C ALA A 281 -9.84 -8.43 -5.46
N ASN A 282 -9.37 -8.64 -4.24
CA ASN A 282 -10.06 -8.29 -3.00
C ASN A 282 -9.57 -6.98 -2.38
N ALA A 283 -8.84 -6.14 -3.11
CA ALA A 283 -8.30 -4.91 -2.55
C ALA A 283 -9.44 -4.06 -1.95
N PRO A 284 -9.35 -3.66 -0.67
CA PRO A 284 -10.38 -2.89 0.01
C PRO A 284 -10.31 -1.41 -0.41
N GLU A 285 -10.48 -1.13 -1.71
CA GLU A 285 -10.27 0.20 -2.29
C GLU A 285 -11.36 1.21 -1.92
N THR A 286 -12.59 0.74 -1.64
CA THR A 286 -13.77 1.59 -1.38
C THR A 286 -14.52 1.26 -0.09
N LYS A 287 -14.39 0.04 0.43
CA LYS A 287 -14.96 -0.44 1.68
C LYS A 287 -14.11 -1.58 2.22
N ASP A 288 -14.26 -1.89 3.51
CA ASP A 288 -13.63 -3.06 4.10
C ASP A 288 -13.98 -4.32 3.27
N ASN A 289 -13.01 -5.21 3.10
CA ASN A 289 -13.19 -6.47 2.39
C ASN A 289 -12.70 -7.64 3.24
N ASP A 290 -12.96 -8.87 2.81
CA ASP A 290 -12.65 -10.08 3.56
C ASP A 290 -11.84 -11.06 2.72
N PHE A 291 -10.75 -11.55 3.28
CA PHE A 291 -10.01 -12.67 2.74
C PHE A 291 -10.59 -13.97 3.30
N THR A 292 -11.01 -14.88 2.41
CA THR A 292 -11.37 -16.25 2.78
C THR A 292 -10.53 -17.23 1.98
N TRP A 293 -10.19 -18.37 2.58
CA TRP A 293 -9.51 -19.46 1.88
C TRP A 293 -10.35 -20.05 0.77
N LYS A 294 -11.68 -20.00 0.92
CA LYS A 294 -12.61 -20.44 -0.13
C LYS A 294 -12.51 -19.54 -1.36
N ASP A 295 -12.57 -18.21 -1.18
CA ASP A 295 -12.40 -17.28 -2.30
C ASP A 295 -10.98 -17.37 -2.90
N PHE A 296 -9.94 -17.52 -2.07
CA PHE A 296 -8.57 -17.76 -2.56
C PHE A 296 -8.51 -18.95 -3.51
N GLN A 297 -9.09 -20.09 -3.11
CA GLN A 297 -9.16 -21.30 -3.95
C GLN A 297 -9.99 -21.06 -5.22
N ASP A 298 -11.14 -20.40 -5.10
CA ASP A 298 -12.06 -20.18 -6.21
C ASP A 298 -11.47 -19.23 -7.26
N ARG A 299 -10.78 -18.16 -6.84
CA ARG A 299 -10.02 -17.23 -7.69
C ARG A 299 -8.89 -17.94 -8.42
N ASN A 300 -8.11 -18.77 -7.72
CA ASN A 300 -7.07 -19.56 -8.35
C ASN A 300 -7.65 -20.51 -9.42
N ASN A 301 -8.63 -21.32 -9.05
CA ASN A 301 -9.12 -22.38 -9.93
C ASN A 301 -9.97 -21.84 -11.08
N SER A 302 -10.85 -20.89 -10.80
CA SER A 302 -11.86 -20.43 -11.76
C SER A 302 -11.38 -19.27 -12.61
N GLU A 303 -10.39 -18.50 -12.15
CA GLU A 303 -9.87 -17.34 -12.89
C GLU A 303 -8.45 -17.60 -13.40
N LEU A 304 -7.49 -17.80 -12.51
CA LEU A 304 -6.10 -18.02 -12.93
C LEU A 304 -5.95 -19.29 -13.77
N VAL A 305 -6.50 -20.41 -13.32
CA VAL A 305 -6.38 -21.69 -14.06
C VAL A 305 -7.37 -21.74 -15.23
N SER A 306 -8.67 -21.55 -14.97
CA SER A 306 -9.71 -21.81 -15.99
C SER A 306 -9.84 -20.74 -17.07
N ILE A 307 -9.30 -19.54 -16.85
CA ILE A 307 -9.40 -18.43 -17.81
C ILE A 307 -8.02 -18.06 -18.34
N PHE A 308 -7.20 -17.44 -17.50
CA PHE A 308 -5.92 -16.89 -17.94
C PHE A 308 -4.96 -18.01 -18.38
N GLY A 309 -4.70 -18.96 -17.48
CA GLY A 309 -3.87 -20.13 -17.72
C GLY A 309 -4.42 -21.01 -18.85
N ASN A 310 -5.73 -21.22 -18.92
CA ASN A 310 -6.35 -21.98 -20.00
C ASN A 310 -6.12 -21.34 -21.37
N PHE A 311 -6.29 -20.02 -21.50
CA PHE A 311 -6.04 -19.32 -22.77
C PHE A 311 -4.59 -19.46 -23.21
N VAL A 312 -3.65 -19.15 -22.30
CA VAL A 312 -2.21 -19.21 -22.58
C VAL A 312 -1.82 -20.65 -22.95
N ASN A 313 -2.22 -21.63 -22.14
CA ASN A 313 -1.92 -23.04 -22.39
C ASN A 313 -2.45 -23.52 -23.74
N ARG A 314 -3.74 -23.29 -24.03
CA ARG A 314 -4.35 -23.71 -25.31
C ARG A 314 -3.65 -23.05 -26.50
N THR A 315 -3.27 -21.78 -26.38
CA THR A 315 -2.54 -21.06 -27.43
C THR A 315 -1.21 -21.75 -27.74
N PHE A 316 -0.40 -22.04 -26.72
CA PHE A 316 0.88 -22.73 -26.91
C PHE A 316 0.72 -24.17 -27.43
N VAL A 317 -0.21 -24.95 -26.85
CA VAL A 317 -0.45 -26.34 -27.28
C VAL A 317 -0.87 -26.40 -28.73
N LEU A 318 -1.81 -25.54 -29.15
CA LEU A 318 -2.27 -25.50 -30.54
C LEU A 318 -1.20 -24.96 -31.48
N MET A 319 -0.40 -23.97 -31.06
CA MET A 319 0.73 -23.47 -31.83
C MET A 319 1.76 -24.58 -32.12
N HIS A 320 2.09 -25.42 -31.12
CA HIS A 320 2.96 -26.58 -31.36
C HIS A 320 2.31 -27.62 -32.27
N LYS A 321 1.03 -27.91 -32.08
CA LYS A 321 0.31 -28.95 -32.83
C LYS A 321 0.03 -28.57 -34.28
N LEU A 322 -0.34 -27.31 -34.54
CA LEU A 322 -0.88 -26.86 -35.82
C LEU A 322 0.08 -25.96 -36.60
N SER A 323 1.07 -25.36 -35.93
CA SER A 323 2.06 -24.45 -36.54
C SER A 323 3.52 -24.87 -36.29
N LYS A 324 3.74 -26.14 -35.89
CA LYS A 324 5.07 -26.75 -35.71
C LYS A 324 5.99 -25.96 -34.78
N GLY A 325 5.45 -25.32 -33.74
CA GLY A 325 6.25 -24.56 -32.79
C GLY A 325 6.69 -23.18 -33.28
N LYS A 326 6.08 -22.66 -34.35
CA LYS A 326 6.41 -21.36 -34.94
C LYS A 326 5.21 -20.42 -34.90
N VAL A 327 5.49 -19.13 -34.80
CA VAL A 327 4.48 -18.09 -35.06
C VAL A 327 4.08 -18.19 -36.53
N PRO A 328 2.81 -18.47 -36.85
CA PRO A 328 2.36 -18.59 -38.23
C PRO A 328 2.32 -17.22 -38.93
N VAL A 329 2.17 -17.22 -40.25
CA VAL A 329 2.09 -15.99 -41.05
C VAL A 329 0.70 -15.37 -40.88
N TRP A 330 0.64 -14.04 -40.82
CA TRP A 330 -0.62 -13.30 -40.87
C TRP A 330 -1.09 -13.09 -42.31
N HIS A 331 -2.32 -13.49 -42.60
CA HIS A 331 -2.95 -13.43 -43.92
C HIS A 331 -4.03 -12.33 -43.96
N GLU A 332 -3.63 -11.09 -44.24
CA GLU A 332 -4.53 -9.91 -44.20
C GLU A 332 -5.76 -10.05 -45.11
N LYS A 333 -5.62 -10.72 -46.26
CA LYS A 333 -6.70 -10.86 -47.26
C LYS A 333 -7.91 -11.63 -46.75
N ILE A 334 -7.75 -12.47 -45.73
CA ILE A 334 -8.81 -13.29 -45.14
C ILE A 334 -9.16 -12.88 -43.72
N ARG A 335 -8.67 -11.71 -43.27
CA ARG A 335 -9.04 -11.11 -42.00
C ARG A 335 -10.56 -10.95 -41.94
N ASP A 336 -11.17 -11.42 -40.86
CA ASP A 336 -12.61 -11.28 -40.64
C ASP A 336 -12.95 -10.31 -39.50
N GLU A 337 -14.25 -10.17 -39.23
CA GLU A 337 -14.75 -9.26 -38.19
C GLU A 337 -14.31 -9.70 -36.78
N ALA A 338 -14.23 -11.00 -36.52
CA ALA A 338 -13.79 -11.50 -35.21
C ALA A 338 -12.31 -11.21 -34.96
N ASP A 339 -11.48 -11.26 -36.01
CA ASP A 339 -10.07 -10.83 -35.94
C ASP A 339 -9.96 -9.33 -35.64
N THR A 340 -10.74 -8.53 -36.36
CA THR A 340 -10.79 -7.07 -36.21
C THR A 340 -11.26 -6.66 -34.82
N GLU A 341 -12.30 -7.33 -34.29
CA GLU A 341 -12.79 -7.13 -32.94
C GLU A 341 -11.70 -7.43 -31.90
N LEU A 342 -11.01 -8.57 -32.01
CA LEU A 342 -10.01 -8.95 -31.01
C LEU A 342 -8.84 -7.95 -30.98
N ILE A 343 -8.36 -7.50 -32.15
CA ILE A 343 -7.33 -6.46 -32.24
C ILE A 343 -7.79 -5.19 -31.52
N ARG A 344 -9.01 -4.73 -31.79
CA ARG A 344 -9.58 -3.53 -31.16
C ARG A 344 -9.72 -3.68 -29.63
N GLN A 345 -10.09 -4.87 -29.16
CA GLN A 345 -10.20 -5.17 -27.72
C GLN A 345 -8.83 -5.14 -27.03
N ILE A 346 -7.75 -5.58 -27.69
CA ILE A 346 -6.39 -5.48 -27.16
C ILE A 346 -5.99 -4.01 -27.02
N GLU A 347 -6.16 -3.21 -28.08
CA GLU A 347 -5.84 -1.78 -28.09
C GLU A 347 -6.63 -1.00 -27.02
N HIS A 348 -7.94 -1.27 -26.92
CA HIS A 348 -8.80 -0.60 -25.95
C HIS A 348 -8.47 -1.00 -24.50
N THR A 349 -8.11 -2.27 -24.28
CA THR A 349 -7.72 -2.77 -22.95
C THR A 349 -6.46 -2.08 -22.45
N LYS A 350 -5.47 -1.84 -23.32
CA LYS A 350 -4.28 -1.06 -22.97
C LYS A 350 -4.67 0.31 -22.39
N ILE A 351 -5.42 1.10 -23.17
CA ILE A 351 -5.84 2.46 -22.78
C ILE A 351 -6.62 2.43 -21.45
N THR A 352 -7.49 1.43 -21.29
CA THR A 352 -8.32 1.30 -20.10
C THR A 352 -7.46 0.95 -18.87
N VAL A 353 -6.56 -0.01 -18.98
CA VAL A 353 -5.67 -0.44 -17.88
C VAL A 353 -4.73 0.70 -17.47
N GLU A 354 -4.13 1.41 -18.43
CA GLU A 354 -3.28 2.59 -18.15
C GLU A 354 -4.04 3.64 -17.33
N ASN A 355 -5.25 4.02 -17.77
CA ASN A 355 -6.08 4.99 -17.05
C ASN A 355 -6.48 4.50 -15.66
N LEU A 356 -6.79 3.21 -15.49
CA LEU A 356 -7.16 2.64 -14.20
C LEU A 356 -5.97 2.61 -13.24
N LEU A 357 -4.77 2.29 -13.72
CA LEU A 357 -3.55 2.33 -12.91
C LEU A 357 -3.17 3.76 -12.49
N GLU A 358 -3.23 4.72 -13.42
CA GLU A 358 -2.97 6.15 -13.13
C GLU A 358 -3.96 6.77 -12.16
N THR A 359 -5.17 6.19 -12.05
CA THR A 359 -6.22 6.61 -11.11
C THR A 359 -6.38 5.66 -9.91
N TYR A 360 -5.40 4.77 -9.69
CA TYR A 360 -5.30 3.89 -8.52
C TYR A 360 -6.48 2.91 -8.32
N LYS A 361 -7.07 2.45 -9.43
CA LYS A 361 -8.16 1.46 -9.50
C LYS A 361 -7.61 0.08 -9.91
N PHE A 362 -6.80 -0.51 -9.06
CA PHE A 362 -6.05 -1.73 -9.35
C PHE A 362 -6.97 -2.95 -9.52
N ARG A 363 -8.03 -3.05 -8.71
CA ARG A 363 -9.00 -4.14 -8.85
C ARG A 363 -9.67 -4.15 -10.23
N ASP A 364 -10.10 -2.99 -10.69
CA ASP A 364 -10.77 -2.85 -11.98
C ASP A 364 -9.78 -3.08 -13.15
N ALA A 365 -8.52 -2.64 -13.00
CA ALA A 365 -7.47 -2.92 -13.97
C ALA A 365 -7.21 -4.43 -14.10
N LEU A 366 -7.07 -5.15 -12.98
CA LEU A 366 -6.89 -6.60 -12.96
C LEU A 366 -8.08 -7.33 -13.60
N TYR A 367 -9.31 -6.90 -13.28
CA TYR A 367 -10.52 -7.45 -13.87
C TYR A 367 -10.56 -7.27 -15.39
N THR A 368 -10.17 -6.09 -15.88
CA THR A 368 -10.14 -5.77 -17.33
C THR A 368 -9.17 -6.69 -18.08
N ILE A 369 -8.00 -6.98 -17.47
CA ILE A 369 -7.02 -7.91 -18.05
C ILE A 369 -7.57 -9.35 -18.07
N MET A 370 -8.23 -9.78 -16.98
CA MET A 370 -8.85 -11.10 -16.92
C MET A 370 -9.99 -11.24 -17.94
N ASP A 371 -10.78 -10.19 -18.16
CA ASP A 371 -11.81 -10.17 -19.20
C ASP A 371 -11.23 -10.25 -20.61
N LEU A 372 -10.10 -9.60 -20.88
CA LEU A 372 -9.40 -9.77 -22.16
C LEU A 372 -8.96 -11.22 -22.39
N ALA A 373 -8.49 -11.93 -21.36
CA ALA A 373 -8.21 -13.36 -21.46
C ALA A 373 -9.48 -14.21 -21.68
N ARG A 374 -10.64 -13.85 -21.11
CA ARG A 374 -11.94 -14.48 -21.43
C ARG A 374 -12.29 -14.30 -22.91
N LYS A 375 -12.12 -13.10 -23.45
CA LYS A 375 -12.34 -12.78 -24.87
C LYS A 375 -11.41 -13.60 -25.77
N GLY A 376 -10.14 -13.77 -25.38
CA GLY A 376 -9.19 -14.66 -26.07
C GLY A 376 -9.65 -16.12 -26.10
N ASN A 377 -10.12 -16.66 -24.96
CA ASN A 377 -10.69 -18.01 -24.90
C ASN A 377 -11.90 -18.15 -25.84
N LYS A 378 -12.81 -17.17 -25.83
CA LYS A 378 -13.98 -17.15 -26.71
C LYS A 378 -13.59 -17.10 -28.17
N TYR A 379 -12.68 -16.22 -28.56
CA TYR A 379 -12.17 -16.12 -29.92
C TYR A 379 -11.61 -17.46 -30.42
N LEU A 380 -10.76 -18.10 -29.62
CA LEU A 380 -10.19 -19.40 -29.94
C LEU A 380 -11.29 -20.49 -30.06
N GLN A 381 -12.31 -20.41 -29.20
CA GLN A 381 -13.45 -21.33 -29.20
C GLN A 381 -14.36 -21.15 -30.42
N ASP A 382 -14.60 -19.94 -30.86
CA ASP A 382 -15.45 -19.65 -32.01
C ASP A 382 -14.72 -19.98 -33.34
N LYS A 383 -13.39 -19.80 -33.39
CA LYS A 383 -12.58 -20.07 -34.58
C LYS A 383 -12.30 -21.55 -34.84
N GLU A 384 -12.36 -22.38 -33.80
CA GLU A 384 -12.17 -23.84 -33.82
C GLU A 384 -11.01 -24.33 -34.71
N PRO A 385 -9.76 -23.81 -34.57
CA PRO A 385 -8.65 -24.17 -35.46
C PRO A 385 -8.35 -25.68 -35.47
N TRP A 386 -8.63 -26.40 -34.37
CA TRP A 386 -8.46 -27.86 -34.32
C TRP A 386 -9.45 -28.65 -35.19
N LYS A 387 -10.62 -28.08 -35.52
CA LYS A 387 -11.58 -28.73 -36.44
C LYS A 387 -11.23 -28.46 -37.90
N LYS A 388 -10.52 -27.36 -38.17
CA LYS A 388 -10.05 -26.98 -39.51
C LYS A 388 -8.81 -27.77 -39.95
N ALA A 389 -8.09 -28.38 -39.00
CA ALA A 389 -6.94 -29.22 -39.29
C ALA A 389 -7.37 -30.54 -39.96
N GLY A 390 -6.75 -30.88 -41.10
CA GLY A 390 -7.00 -32.15 -41.78
C GLY A 390 -6.39 -33.34 -41.03
N LYS A 391 -6.93 -34.56 -41.24
CA LYS A 391 -6.40 -35.79 -40.62
C LYS A 391 -4.99 -36.17 -41.14
N GLU A 392 -4.74 -35.94 -42.43
CA GLU A 392 -3.46 -36.23 -43.08
C GLU A 392 -2.84 -34.94 -43.65
N THR A 393 -3.63 -34.15 -44.38
CA THR A 393 -3.21 -32.85 -44.94
C THR A 393 -4.29 -31.80 -44.72
N THR A 394 -3.90 -30.63 -44.22
CA THR A 394 -4.79 -29.46 -44.10
C THR A 394 -4.88 -28.74 -45.45
N ALA A 395 -6.10 -28.40 -45.88
CA ALA A 395 -6.31 -27.61 -47.10
C ALA A 395 -5.71 -26.20 -46.94
N ALA A 396 -5.13 -25.64 -48.01
CA ALA A 396 -4.42 -24.36 -47.94
C ALA A 396 -5.31 -23.22 -47.35
N ALA A 397 -6.55 -23.10 -47.80
CA ALA A 397 -7.49 -22.09 -47.30
C ALA A 397 -7.86 -22.26 -45.82
N ASP A 398 -7.83 -23.49 -45.29
CA ASP A 398 -8.08 -23.73 -43.88
C ASP A 398 -6.81 -23.55 -43.04
N GLN A 399 -5.63 -23.81 -43.62
CA GLN A 399 -4.35 -23.47 -43.00
C GLN A 399 -4.22 -21.96 -42.80
N GLU A 400 -4.60 -21.13 -43.77
CA GLU A 400 -4.58 -19.66 -43.60
C GLU A 400 -5.47 -19.19 -42.43
N LYS A 401 -6.64 -19.81 -42.24
CA LYS A 401 -7.53 -19.51 -41.11
C LYS A 401 -6.95 -19.96 -39.76
N ILE A 402 -6.28 -21.12 -39.73
CA ILE A 402 -5.58 -21.61 -38.54
C ILE A 402 -4.44 -20.66 -38.20
N ASP A 403 -3.68 -20.25 -39.21
CA ASP A 403 -2.55 -19.33 -39.09
C ASP A 403 -3.00 -17.98 -38.50
N ASN A 404 -4.04 -17.34 -39.05
CA ASN A 404 -4.57 -16.08 -38.51
C ASN A 404 -5.04 -16.21 -37.05
N CYS A 405 -5.77 -17.28 -36.74
CA CYS A 405 -6.27 -17.55 -35.39
C CYS A 405 -5.11 -17.67 -34.39
N LEU A 406 -4.12 -18.49 -34.70
CA LEU A 406 -2.98 -18.71 -33.81
C LEU A 406 -2.04 -17.51 -33.75
N TYR A 407 -1.87 -16.78 -34.86
CA TYR A 407 -1.14 -15.52 -34.88
C TYR A 407 -1.73 -14.55 -33.86
N LEU A 408 -3.04 -14.27 -33.92
CA LEU A 408 -3.69 -13.35 -32.99
C LEU A 408 -3.71 -13.88 -31.55
N CYS A 409 -3.90 -15.18 -31.33
CA CYS A 409 -3.81 -15.72 -29.98
C CYS A 409 -2.40 -15.56 -29.37
N LEU A 410 -1.34 -15.70 -30.17
CA LEU A 410 0.04 -15.47 -29.73
C LEU A 410 0.31 -13.98 -29.48
N GLN A 411 -0.17 -13.08 -30.35
CA GLN A 411 -0.10 -11.64 -30.11
C GLN A 411 -0.83 -11.24 -28.82
N LEU A 412 -2.03 -11.79 -28.59
CA LEU A 412 -2.76 -11.56 -27.35
C LEU A 412 -2.00 -12.13 -26.14
N THR A 413 -1.40 -13.31 -26.25
CA THR A 413 -0.58 -13.91 -25.18
C THR A 413 0.60 -12.99 -24.82
N ALA A 414 1.27 -12.41 -25.83
CA ALA A 414 2.33 -11.44 -25.62
C ALA A 414 1.81 -10.19 -24.89
N ASN A 415 0.70 -9.61 -25.33
CA ASN A 415 0.10 -8.43 -24.68
C ASN A 415 -0.35 -8.72 -23.24
N LEU A 416 -0.96 -9.88 -22.98
CA LEU A 416 -1.35 -10.30 -21.63
C LEU A 416 -0.13 -10.42 -20.70
N SER A 417 1.02 -10.87 -21.20
CA SER A 417 2.24 -10.95 -20.38
C SER A 417 2.72 -9.58 -19.91
N ILE A 418 2.55 -8.54 -20.72
CA ILE A 418 2.89 -7.15 -20.39
C ILE A 418 1.86 -6.59 -19.42
N LEU A 419 0.58 -6.68 -19.79
CA LEU A 419 -0.54 -6.12 -19.02
C LEU A 419 -0.62 -6.71 -17.60
N ILE A 420 -0.37 -8.02 -17.44
CA ILE A 420 -0.47 -8.68 -16.13
C ILE A 420 0.77 -8.45 -15.25
N ASN A 421 1.88 -7.93 -15.78
CA ASN A 421 3.16 -7.82 -15.06
C ASN A 421 3.10 -7.03 -13.74
N PRO A 422 2.39 -5.89 -13.65
CA PRO A 422 2.24 -5.18 -12.38
C PRO A 422 1.57 -6.03 -11.28
N PHE A 423 0.78 -7.03 -11.69
CA PHE A 423 0.03 -7.91 -10.80
C PHE A 423 0.75 -9.22 -10.54
N LEU A 424 1.21 -9.91 -11.58
CA LEU A 424 1.76 -11.28 -11.55
C LEU A 424 3.17 -11.35 -12.20
N PRO A 425 4.19 -10.72 -11.60
CA PRO A 425 5.49 -10.55 -12.23
C PRO A 425 6.23 -11.87 -12.52
N ALA A 426 6.06 -12.90 -11.69
CA ALA A 426 6.70 -14.20 -11.95
C ALA A 426 6.04 -14.91 -13.15
N THR A 427 4.72 -14.83 -13.25
CA THR A 427 3.92 -15.37 -14.34
C THR A 427 4.25 -14.68 -15.66
N SER A 428 4.36 -13.35 -15.66
CA SER A 428 4.79 -12.58 -16.83
C SER A 428 6.15 -13.03 -17.35
N ARG A 429 7.18 -13.10 -16.49
CA ARG A 429 8.51 -13.59 -16.89
C ARG A 429 8.47 -15.02 -17.43
N LYS A 430 7.69 -15.91 -16.79
CA LYS A 430 7.49 -17.27 -17.28
C LYS A 430 6.88 -17.30 -18.68
N MET A 431 5.91 -16.44 -18.96
CA MET A 431 5.31 -16.33 -20.30
C MET A 431 6.33 -15.85 -21.34
N LEU A 432 7.15 -14.84 -21.03
CA LEU A 432 8.20 -14.38 -21.94
C LEU A 432 9.23 -15.47 -22.24
N TYR A 433 9.64 -16.21 -21.22
CA TYR A 433 10.53 -17.36 -21.39
C TYR A 433 9.94 -18.41 -22.34
N MET A 434 8.64 -18.73 -22.19
CA MET A 434 7.95 -19.64 -23.11
C MET A 434 7.87 -19.10 -24.54
N MET A 435 7.70 -17.79 -24.72
CA MET A 435 7.71 -17.13 -26.03
C MET A 435 9.12 -16.92 -26.61
N LYS A 436 10.17 -17.12 -25.81
CA LYS A 436 11.58 -16.84 -26.15
C LYS A 436 11.81 -15.39 -26.56
N VAL A 437 11.19 -14.46 -25.83
CA VAL A 437 11.35 -13.01 -26.01
C VAL A 437 12.11 -12.38 -24.83
N VAL A 438 12.59 -11.16 -25.01
CA VAL A 438 13.39 -10.45 -24.01
C VAL A 438 12.53 -9.81 -22.92
N GLU A 439 13.06 -9.73 -21.70
CA GLU A 439 12.36 -9.13 -20.55
C GLU A 439 12.06 -7.64 -20.74
N ARG A 440 12.81 -6.94 -21.61
CA ARG A 440 12.56 -5.54 -21.97
C ARG A 440 11.12 -5.27 -22.44
N MET A 441 10.41 -6.29 -22.94
CA MET A 441 8.99 -6.15 -23.28
C MET A 441 8.10 -5.78 -22.08
N LEU A 442 8.55 -6.00 -20.84
CA LEU A 442 7.81 -5.67 -19.62
C LEU A 442 7.98 -4.22 -19.17
N ASP A 443 8.80 -3.43 -19.86
CA ASP A 443 9.10 -2.05 -19.47
C ASP A 443 7.99 -1.06 -19.91
N TRP A 444 6.92 -1.54 -20.55
CA TRP A 444 5.78 -0.75 -21.08
C TRP A 444 6.20 0.39 -22.06
N GLU A 445 7.45 0.36 -22.55
CA GLU A 445 8.01 1.28 -23.56
C GLU A 445 7.49 1.04 -24.98
#